data_AF-A0A5D2HV06-F1
#
_entry.id   AF-A0A5D2HV06-F1
#
_cell.length_a   1.000
_cell.length_b   1.000
_cell.length_c   1.000
_cell.angle_alpha   90.00
_cell.angle_beta   90.00
_cell.angle_gamma   90.00
#
_symmetry.space_group_name_H-M   'P 1'
#
loop_
_entity.id
_entity.type
_entity.pdbx_description
1 polymer ?
#
loop_
_entity_poly.entity_id
_entity_poly.type
_entity_poly.pdbx_seq_one_letter_code
_entity_poly.pdbx_strand_id
1 'polypeptide(L)'
;MGRGKIAIKRIENQTTRQVTFSKRRAGLLKKTHELSVLCDAQIGLIIFSSTGKMCQYCTQPYRMEQIIERYQKVTGTRIPEHDNREHLYNELAVLRKETRLLQLSMRRYTGEDMSSMPYEELDQLEQELERSVNKVRERKNELLQQQLDNLRRKERMLEEENNNMYRWIQEHRAAIEYQQQGGLEAKPVEHHQQVLDEFPFYGEPSSVLQLATIPQQFSYQLQLAQPNLQDSNV
;
A
#
# COMPACT_ATOMS: atom_id res chain seq x y z
N MET A 1 51.20 1.07 28.09
CA MET A 1 51.34 2.35 27.36
C MET A 1 50.62 3.45 28.15
N GLY A 2 51.36 4.41 28.71
CA GLY A 2 50.82 5.44 29.61
C GLY A 2 50.02 6.54 28.90
N ARG A 3 49.17 7.26 29.64
CA ARG A 3 48.47 8.45 29.15
C ARG A 3 49.45 9.63 29.06
N GLY A 4 49.73 10.12 27.85
CA GLY A 4 50.50 11.34 27.63
C GLY A 4 49.68 12.62 27.85
N LYS A 5 50.34 13.70 28.28
CA LYS A 5 49.74 15.05 28.38
C LYS A 5 49.46 15.58 26.97
N ILE A 6 48.27 16.16 26.75
CA ILE A 6 47.91 16.81 25.49
C ILE A 6 47.53 18.28 25.72
N ALA A 7 47.81 19.15 24.76
CA ALA A 7 47.40 20.55 24.81
C ALA A 7 45.88 20.70 24.65
N ILE A 8 45.28 21.69 25.33
CA ILE A 8 43.85 22.03 25.19
C ILE A 8 43.68 22.91 23.94
N LYS A 9 43.64 22.24 22.78
CA LYS A 9 43.31 22.82 21.47
C LYS A 9 42.49 21.83 20.65
N ARG A 10 41.87 22.28 19.56
CA ARG A 10 41.17 21.40 18.63
C ARG A 10 42.15 20.32 18.11
N ILE A 11 41.72 19.06 18.13
CA ILE A 11 42.49 17.95 17.55
C ILE A 11 42.20 17.94 16.06
N GLU A 12 43.22 18.17 15.22
CA GLU A 12 43.05 18.26 13.76
C GLU A 12 42.71 16.91 13.13
N ASN A 13 43.44 15.85 13.52
CA ASN A 13 43.20 14.50 13.02
C ASN A 13 41.80 14.01 13.42
N GLN A 14 40.96 13.72 12.42
CA GLN A 14 39.55 13.32 12.60
C GLN A 14 39.39 12.02 13.38
N THR A 15 40.20 11.00 13.11
CA THR A 15 40.14 9.69 13.79
C THR A 15 40.51 9.85 15.27
N THR A 16 41.60 10.55 15.56
CA THR A 16 42.01 10.85 16.94
C THR A 16 40.98 11.70 17.66
N ARG A 17 40.39 12.70 16.98
CA ARG A 17 39.33 13.55 17.52
C ARG A 17 38.10 12.73 17.88
N GLN A 18 37.65 11.82 17.02
CA GLN A 18 36.49 10.97 17.26
C GLN A 18 36.70 10.01 18.45
N VAL A 19 37.85 9.33 18.51
CA VAL A 19 38.17 8.44 19.64
C VAL A 19 38.28 9.23 20.94
N THR A 20 38.88 10.42 20.89
CA THR A 20 39.00 11.30 22.07
C THR A 20 37.65 11.83 22.52
N PHE A 21 36.78 12.23 21.58
CA PHE A 21 35.41 12.66 21.87
C PHE A 21 34.64 11.56 22.60
N SER A 22 34.63 10.33 22.08
CA SER A 22 33.95 9.21 22.72
C SER A 22 34.45 8.94 24.15
N LYS A 23 35.78 8.94 24.36
CA LYS A 23 36.38 8.72 25.68
C LYS A 23 36.10 9.88 26.65
N ARG A 24 36.24 11.13 26.20
CA ARG A 24 36.00 12.32 27.04
C ARG A 24 34.51 12.49 27.36
N ARG A 25 33.62 12.25 26.40
CA ARG A 25 32.18 12.26 26.60
C ARG A 25 31.78 11.24 27.66
N ALA A 26 32.26 10.00 27.56
CA ALA A 26 31.99 8.97 28.56
C ALA A 26 32.52 9.36 29.96
N GLY A 27 33.74 9.93 30.03
CA GLY A 27 34.30 10.42 31.29
C GLY A 27 33.52 11.59 31.89
N LEU A 28 33.05 12.52 31.05
CA LEU A 28 32.22 13.65 31.48
C LEU A 28 30.89 13.15 32.05
N LEU A 29 30.21 12.24 31.34
CA LEU A 29 28.95 11.64 31.80
C LEU A 29 29.10 10.94 33.15
N LYS A 30 30.20 10.20 33.37
CA LYS A 30 30.49 9.57 34.66
C LYS A 30 30.62 10.61 35.79
N LYS A 31 31.39 11.67 35.57
CA LYS A 31 31.55 12.75 36.56
C LYS A 31 30.25 13.49 36.83
N THR A 32 29.47 13.75 35.79
CA THR A 32 28.15 14.38 35.91
C THR A 32 27.22 13.52 36.73
N HIS A 33 27.21 12.20 36.49
CA HIS A 33 26.42 11.27 37.29
C HIS A 33 26.87 11.22 38.75
N GLU A 34 28.18 11.10 39.00
CA GLU A 34 28.74 11.14 40.36
C GLU A 34 28.32 12.43 41.10
N LEU A 35 28.44 13.58 40.45
CA LEU A 35 28.02 14.86 41.03
C LEU A 35 26.51 14.91 41.33
N SER A 36 25.69 14.38 40.41
CA SER A 36 24.24 14.34 40.60
C SER A 36 23.84 13.51 41.82
N VAL A 37 24.50 12.38 42.05
CA VAL A 37 24.20 11.46 43.16
C VAL A 37 24.78 11.98 44.47
N LEU A 38 26.02 12.49 44.47
CA LEU A 38 26.70 12.93 45.69
C LEU A 38 26.10 14.20 46.29
N CYS A 39 25.57 15.09 45.45
CA CYS A 39 25.11 16.41 45.87
C CYS A 39 23.60 16.64 45.63
N ASP A 40 22.85 15.60 45.26
CA ASP A 40 21.44 15.69 44.85
C ASP A 40 21.18 16.81 43.82
N ALA A 41 22.11 16.94 42.87
CA ALA A 41 22.09 18.00 41.87
C ALA A 41 21.32 17.57 40.61
N GLN A 42 20.36 18.39 40.19
CA GLN A 42 19.69 18.23 38.91
C GLN A 42 20.59 18.75 37.79
N ILE A 43 21.06 17.87 36.91
CA ILE A 43 21.99 18.23 35.85
C ILE A 43 21.45 17.74 34.50
N GLY A 44 21.38 18.65 33.54
CA GLY A 44 21.14 18.38 32.13
C GLY A 44 22.39 18.68 31.31
N LEU A 45 22.81 17.75 30.45
CA LEU A 45 23.95 17.92 29.56
C LEU A 45 23.55 17.61 28.13
N ILE A 46 23.80 18.55 27.22
CA ILE A 46 23.56 18.41 25.78
C ILE A 46 24.89 18.59 25.06
N ILE A 47 25.27 17.63 24.22
CA ILE A 47 26.53 17.64 23.48
C ILE A 47 26.23 17.39 22.01
N PHE A 48 26.64 18.32 21.15
CA PHE A 48 26.63 18.15 19.70
C PHE A 48 28.03 17.77 19.22
N SER A 49 28.14 16.67 18.46
CA SER A 49 29.38 16.33 17.78
C SER A 49 29.59 17.22 16.55
N SER A 50 30.82 17.27 16.04
CA SER A 50 31.11 17.93 14.75
C SER A 50 30.42 17.29 13.55
N THR A 51 29.76 16.13 13.74
CA THR A 51 28.97 15.44 12.71
C THR A 51 27.48 15.73 12.84
N GLY A 52 27.08 16.65 13.72
CA GLY A 52 25.68 16.96 14.01
C GLY A 52 24.94 15.93 14.87
N LYS A 53 25.62 14.89 15.38
CA LYS A 53 24.97 13.91 16.26
C LYS A 53 24.80 14.50 17.65
N MET A 54 23.56 14.54 18.14
CA MET A 54 23.24 14.96 19.49
C MET A 54 23.41 13.80 20.47
N CYS A 55 23.98 14.08 21.63
CA CYS A 55 24.01 13.18 22.78
C CYS A 55 23.57 13.96 24.01
N GLN A 56 22.66 13.39 24.79
CA GLN A 56 22.10 14.04 25.96
C GLN A 56 22.19 13.17 27.20
N TYR A 57 22.25 13.80 28.37
CA TYR A 57 22.17 13.16 29.68
C TYR A 57 21.32 14.01 30.62
N CYS A 58 20.50 13.33 31.41
CA CYS A 58 19.64 13.95 32.42
C CYS A 58 19.71 13.13 33.70
N THR A 59 19.79 13.80 34.85
CA THR A 59 19.65 13.15 36.17
C THR A 59 18.24 12.55 36.30
N GLN A 60 18.14 11.27 36.67
CA GLN A 60 16.86 10.62 36.96
C GLN A 60 16.30 11.10 38.31
N PRO A 61 14.96 11.23 38.48
CA PRO A 61 13.88 10.83 37.57
C PRO A 61 13.51 11.87 36.50
N TYR A 62 14.23 12.99 36.43
CA TYR A 62 13.87 14.10 35.55
C TYR A 62 14.09 13.75 34.08
N ARG A 63 13.29 14.38 33.22
CA ARG A 63 13.53 14.40 31.77
C ARG A 63 14.19 15.70 31.34
N MET A 64 14.84 15.70 30.18
CA MET A 64 15.57 16.86 29.67
C MET A 64 14.65 18.08 29.50
N GLU A 65 13.40 17.85 29.09
CA GLU A 65 12.39 18.89 28.92
C GLU A 65 12.12 19.63 30.24
N GLN A 66 12.06 18.91 31.36
CA GLN A 66 11.80 19.48 32.68
C GLN A 66 12.96 20.35 33.18
N ILE A 67 14.21 19.92 32.91
CA ILE A 67 15.39 20.72 33.27
C ILE A 67 15.46 22.00 32.43
N ILE A 68 15.17 21.89 31.12
CA ILE A 68 15.12 23.05 30.22
C ILE A 68 14.02 24.01 30.66
N GLU A 69 12.82 23.51 30.95
CA GLU A 69 11.70 24.32 31.42
C GLU A 69 12.04 25.05 32.73
N ARG A 70 12.68 24.36 33.69
CA ARG A 70 13.15 24.99 34.94
C ARG A 70 14.19 26.08 34.67
N TYR A 71 15.13 25.83 33.76
CA TYR A 71 16.13 26.83 33.37
C TYR A 71 15.49 28.08 32.73
N GLN A 72 14.54 27.89 31.81
CA GLN A 72 13.80 28.97 31.17
C GLN A 72 13.00 29.79 32.17
N LYS A 73 12.31 29.13 33.13
CA LYS A 73 11.56 29.81 34.21
C LYS A 73 12.46 30.69 35.08
N VAL A 74 13.67 30.23 35.39
CA VAL A 74 14.62 30.98 36.25
C VAL A 74 15.31 32.10 35.46
N THR A 75 15.64 31.87 34.20
CA THR A 75 16.43 32.81 33.37
C THR A 75 15.54 33.82 32.65
N GLY A 76 14.23 33.57 32.57
CA GLY A 76 13.27 34.41 31.84
C GLY A 76 13.40 34.31 30.32
N THR A 77 14.24 33.40 29.81
CA THR A 77 14.44 33.15 28.37
C THR A 77 13.34 32.24 27.85
N ARG A 78 12.37 32.80 27.12
CA ARG A 78 11.43 32.01 26.33
C ARG A 78 12.10 31.67 24.99
N ILE A 79 12.33 30.39 24.73
CA ILE A 79 12.52 29.93 23.35
C ILE A 79 11.15 30.12 22.69
N PRO A 80 11.02 30.89 21.61
CA PRO A 80 9.76 30.96 20.90
C PRO A 80 9.44 29.53 20.44
N GLU A 81 8.43 28.93 21.04
CA GLU A 81 7.74 27.81 20.41
C GLU A 81 7.31 28.36 19.06
N HIS A 82 7.86 27.81 17.97
CA HIS A 82 7.29 28.05 16.65
C HIS A 82 5.94 27.36 16.68
N ASP A 83 4.95 28.06 17.24
CA ASP A 83 3.67 27.49 17.62
C ASP A 83 2.80 27.34 16.38
N ASN A 84 3.18 26.41 15.52
CA ASN A 84 2.41 26.00 14.36
C ASN A 84 1.09 25.33 14.76
N ARG A 85 0.74 25.27 16.06
CA ARG A 85 -0.57 24.77 16.52
C ARG A 85 -1.69 25.61 15.95
N GLU A 86 -1.57 26.93 15.91
CA GLU A 86 -2.62 27.79 15.34
C GLU A 86 -2.83 27.50 13.85
N HIS A 87 -1.74 27.37 13.08
CA HIS A 87 -1.79 26.97 11.68
C HIS A 87 -2.44 25.60 11.50
N LEU A 88 -2.07 24.62 12.33
CA LEU A 88 -2.63 23.27 12.30
C LEU A 88 -4.12 23.25 12.66
N TYR A 89 -4.54 24.04 13.65
CA TYR A 89 -5.96 24.16 14.01
C TYR A 89 -6.78 24.81 12.89
N ASN A 90 -6.22 25.81 12.22
CA ASN A 90 -6.86 26.46 11.08
C ASN A 90 -7.00 25.47 9.90
N GLU A 91 -5.95 24.74 9.56
CA GLU A 91 -5.99 23.72 8.49
C GLU A 91 -7.01 22.62 8.81
N LEU A 92 -7.03 22.16 10.05
CA LEU A 92 -7.99 21.16 10.52
C LEU A 92 -9.43 21.68 10.46
N ALA A 93 -9.67 22.96 10.73
CA ALA A 93 -10.99 23.59 10.59
C ALA A 93 -11.45 23.65 9.12
N VAL A 94 -10.54 23.98 8.19
CA VAL A 94 -10.82 24.00 6.75
C VAL A 94 -11.18 22.60 6.27
N LEU A 95 -10.37 21.58 6.59
CA LEU A 95 -10.61 20.19 6.18
C LEU A 95 -11.94 19.64 6.73
N ARG A 96 -12.29 19.98 7.97
CA ARG A 96 -13.59 19.60 8.55
C ARG A 96 -14.76 20.23 7.80
N LYS A 97 -14.65 21.50 7.41
CA LYS A 97 -15.68 22.19 6.64
C LYS A 97 -15.85 21.54 5.26
N GLU A 98 -14.75 21.27 4.57
CA GLU A 98 -14.76 20.63 3.25
C GLU A 98 -15.36 19.22 3.31
N THR A 99 -14.97 18.42 4.31
CA THR A 99 -15.55 17.09 4.53
C THR A 99 -17.07 17.16 4.72
N ARG A 100 -17.55 18.13 5.52
CA ARG A 100 -18.99 18.31 5.73
C ARG A 100 -19.70 18.70 4.43
N LEU A 101 -19.12 19.58 3.62
CA LEU A 101 -19.69 19.98 2.33
C LEU A 101 -19.75 18.80 1.34
N LEU A 102 -18.67 18.01 1.27
CA LEU A 102 -18.63 16.80 0.45
C LEU A 102 -19.69 15.78 0.89
N GLN A 103 -19.84 15.56 2.20
CA GLN A 103 -20.88 14.66 2.73
C GLN A 103 -22.29 15.15 2.40
N LEU A 104 -22.56 16.45 2.53
CA LEU A 104 -23.83 17.05 2.13
C LEU A 104 -24.08 16.91 0.63
N SER A 105 -23.04 17.09 -0.20
CA SER A 105 -23.12 16.88 -1.64
C SER A 105 -23.45 15.42 -1.98
N MET A 106 -22.78 14.45 -1.36
CA MET A 106 -23.06 13.02 -1.57
C MET A 106 -24.51 12.65 -1.23
N ARG A 107 -25.07 13.25 -0.17
CA ARG A 107 -26.49 13.06 0.21
C ARG A 107 -27.47 13.57 -0.86
N ARG A 108 -27.14 14.67 -1.54
CA ARG A 108 -27.97 15.18 -2.64
C ARG A 108 -28.03 14.18 -3.80
N TYR A 109 -26.90 13.53 -4.12
CA TYR A 109 -26.88 12.45 -5.13
C TYR A 109 -27.71 11.22 -4.73
N THR A 110 -27.99 11.00 -3.44
CA THR A 110 -28.91 9.94 -2.96
C THR A 110 -30.36 10.41 -2.79
N GLY A 111 -30.66 11.68 -3.11
CA GLY A 111 -32.00 12.26 -3.01
C GLY A 111 -32.38 12.75 -1.61
N GLU A 112 -31.41 12.88 -0.70
CA GLU A 112 -31.63 13.45 0.64
C GLU A 112 -31.51 14.99 0.63
N ASP A 113 -32.17 15.66 1.57
CA ASP A 113 -32.09 17.12 1.82
C ASP A 113 -32.38 18.04 0.60
N MET A 114 -33.23 17.59 -0.32
CA MET A 114 -33.56 18.28 -1.59
C MET A 114 -34.48 19.49 -1.43
N SER A 115 -35.17 19.62 -0.29
CA SER A 115 -36.20 20.64 -0.05
C SER A 115 -35.67 22.08 0.02
N SER A 116 -34.35 22.25 0.18
CA SER A 116 -33.70 23.54 0.36
C SER A 116 -32.93 24.04 -0.87
N MET A 117 -32.95 23.30 -1.98
CA MET A 117 -32.20 23.67 -3.18
C MET A 117 -33.03 24.56 -4.12
N PRO A 118 -32.40 25.56 -4.78
CA PRO A 118 -33.02 26.28 -5.87
C PRO A 118 -33.23 25.35 -7.07
N TYR A 119 -34.20 25.68 -7.92
CA TYR A 119 -34.56 24.87 -9.08
C TYR A 119 -33.39 24.69 -10.05
N GLU A 120 -32.58 25.73 -10.26
CA GLU A 120 -31.43 25.68 -11.17
C GLU A 120 -30.35 24.68 -10.71
N GLU A 121 -30.10 24.57 -9.40
CA GLU A 121 -29.19 23.56 -8.85
C GLU A 121 -29.78 22.15 -8.99
N LEU A 122 -31.10 22.01 -8.88
CA LEU A 122 -31.79 20.73 -9.01
C LEU A 122 -31.76 20.21 -10.46
N ASP A 123 -32.01 21.07 -11.45
CA ASP A 123 -31.93 20.75 -12.88
C ASP A 123 -30.50 20.34 -13.28
N GLN A 124 -29.48 21.06 -12.78
CA GLN A 124 -28.08 20.68 -12.99
C GLN A 124 -27.75 19.31 -12.41
N LEU A 125 -28.20 19.04 -11.18
CA LEU A 125 -27.97 17.76 -10.52
C LEU A 125 -28.66 16.60 -11.27
N GLU A 126 -29.88 16.82 -11.76
CA GLU A 126 -30.61 15.84 -12.57
C GLU A 126 -29.84 15.52 -13.86
N GLN A 127 -29.39 16.53 -14.59
CA GLN A 127 -28.61 16.35 -15.81
C GLN A 127 -27.27 15.64 -15.56
N GLU A 128 -26.59 15.96 -14.45
CA GLU A 128 -25.36 15.25 -14.06
C GLU A 128 -25.61 13.78 -13.74
N LEU A 129 -26.68 13.49 -12.98
CA LEU A 129 -27.08 12.13 -12.67
C LEU A 129 -27.44 11.34 -13.93
N GLU A 130 -28.23 11.92 -14.83
CA GLU A 130 -28.60 11.27 -16.09
C GLU A 130 -27.37 10.95 -16.94
N ARG A 131 -26.45 11.92 -17.11
CA ARG A 131 -25.19 11.71 -17.84
C ARG A 131 -24.34 10.62 -17.20
N SER A 132 -24.20 10.63 -15.88
CA SER A 132 -23.39 9.64 -15.16
C SER A 132 -23.98 8.23 -15.25
N VAL A 133 -25.30 8.09 -15.14
CA VAL A 133 -26.00 6.82 -15.28
C VAL A 133 -25.88 6.28 -16.69
N ASN A 134 -26.03 7.13 -17.72
CA ASN A 134 -25.87 6.72 -19.11
C ASN A 134 -24.45 6.22 -19.38
N LYS A 135 -23.42 6.93 -18.89
CA LYS A 135 -22.02 6.48 -19.00
C LYS A 135 -21.78 5.12 -18.35
N VAL A 136 -22.37 4.86 -17.16
CA VAL A 136 -22.27 3.56 -16.48
C VAL A 136 -22.98 2.47 -17.27
N ARG A 137 -24.17 2.75 -17.81
CA ARG A 137 -24.94 1.81 -18.64
C ARG A 137 -24.23 1.45 -19.93
N GLU A 138 -23.69 2.44 -20.65
CA GLU A 138 -22.89 2.23 -21.86
C GLU A 138 -21.72 1.29 -21.57
N ARG A 139 -20.94 1.60 -20.52
CA ARG A 139 -19.80 0.77 -20.14
C ARG A 139 -20.22 -0.65 -19.76
N LYS A 140 -21.32 -0.80 -19.04
CA LYS A 140 -21.86 -2.12 -18.66
C LYS A 140 -22.29 -2.91 -19.90
N ASN A 141 -22.94 -2.27 -20.85
CA ASN A 141 -23.38 -2.91 -22.09
C ASN A 141 -22.21 -3.35 -22.96
N GLU A 142 -21.17 -2.52 -23.10
CA GLU A 142 -19.93 -2.89 -23.78
C GLU A 142 -19.30 -4.15 -23.16
N LEU A 143 -19.18 -4.20 -21.84
CA LEU A 143 -18.61 -5.36 -21.14
C LEU A 143 -19.46 -6.62 -21.31
N LEU A 144 -20.79 -6.49 -21.26
CA LEU A 144 -21.70 -7.61 -21.50
C LEU A 144 -21.60 -8.13 -22.94
N GLN A 145 -21.48 -7.24 -23.93
CA GLN A 145 -21.26 -7.63 -25.33
C GLN A 145 -19.94 -8.39 -25.50
N GLN A 146 -18.86 -7.88 -24.91
CA GLN A 146 -17.56 -8.55 -24.93
C GLN A 146 -17.63 -9.96 -24.31
N GLN A 147 -18.35 -10.12 -23.19
CA GLN A 147 -18.57 -11.43 -22.57
C GLN A 147 -19.37 -12.37 -23.48
N LEU A 148 -20.45 -11.88 -24.10
CA LEU A 148 -21.25 -12.67 -25.02
C LEU A 148 -20.42 -13.17 -26.22
N ASP A 149 -19.59 -12.30 -26.79
CA ASP A 149 -18.74 -12.67 -27.92
C ASP A 149 -17.63 -13.65 -27.55
N ASN A 150 -17.07 -13.54 -26.34
CA ASN A 150 -16.12 -14.51 -25.80
C ASN A 150 -16.78 -15.89 -25.64
N LEU A 151 -17.99 -15.95 -25.08
CA LEU A 151 -18.72 -17.20 -24.88
C LEU A 151 -19.10 -17.84 -26.22
N ARG A 152 -19.59 -17.07 -27.19
CA ARG A 152 -19.88 -17.56 -28.55
C ARG A 152 -18.64 -18.09 -29.27
N ARG A 153 -17.46 -17.47 -29.06
CA ARG A 153 -16.20 -18.00 -29.58
C ARG A 153 -15.85 -19.34 -28.93
N LYS A 154 -16.02 -19.45 -27.61
CA LYS A 154 -15.76 -20.69 -26.87
C LYS A 154 -16.71 -21.82 -27.27
N GLU A 155 -17.99 -21.53 -27.45
CA GLU A 155 -18.98 -22.48 -27.96
C GLU A 155 -18.54 -23.07 -29.30
N ARG A 156 -18.18 -22.22 -30.28
CA ARG A 156 -17.69 -22.69 -31.59
C ARG A 156 -16.44 -23.55 -31.49
N MET A 157 -15.46 -23.15 -30.66
CA MET A 157 -14.24 -23.96 -30.47
C MET A 157 -14.56 -25.33 -29.90
N LEU A 158 -15.45 -25.41 -28.89
CA LEU A 158 -15.85 -26.67 -28.29
C LEU A 158 -16.66 -27.54 -29.25
N GLU A 159 -17.51 -26.95 -30.09
CA GLU A 159 -18.23 -27.67 -31.14
C GLU A 159 -17.28 -28.25 -32.18
N GLU A 160 -16.26 -27.49 -32.61
CA GLU A 160 -15.22 -27.96 -33.53
C GLU A 160 -14.40 -29.10 -32.92
N GLU A 161 -13.95 -28.97 -31.67
CA GLU A 161 -13.24 -30.02 -30.94
C GLU A 161 -14.09 -31.29 -30.80
N ASN A 162 -15.37 -31.15 -30.45
CA ASN A 162 -16.28 -32.29 -30.31
C ASN A 162 -16.51 -33.00 -31.65
N ASN A 163 -16.69 -32.24 -32.74
CA ASN A 163 -16.81 -32.80 -34.09
C ASN A 163 -15.53 -33.52 -34.55
N ASN A 164 -14.36 -33.00 -34.17
CA ASN A 164 -13.08 -33.67 -34.42
C ASN A 164 -12.99 -35.00 -33.66
N MET A 165 -13.37 -35.01 -32.39
CA MET A 165 -13.41 -36.24 -31.59
C MET A 165 -14.38 -37.27 -32.19
N TYR A 166 -15.57 -36.86 -32.62
CA TYR A 166 -16.52 -37.76 -33.28
C TYR A 166 -15.92 -38.38 -34.55
N ARG A 167 -15.28 -37.58 -35.41
CA ARG A 167 -14.60 -38.10 -36.60
C ARG A 167 -13.51 -39.10 -36.25
N TRP A 168 -12.66 -38.75 -35.29
CA TRP A 168 -11.57 -39.61 -34.83
C TRP A 168 -12.06 -40.96 -34.28
N ILE A 169 -13.15 -40.96 -33.50
CA ILE A 169 -13.78 -42.19 -32.98
C ILE A 169 -14.32 -43.06 -34.12
N GLN A 170 -14.96 -42.45 -35.14
CA GLN A 170 -15.47 -43.20 -36.29
C GLN A 170 -14.35 -43.82 -37.11
N GLU A 171 -13.27 -43.07 -37.36
CA GLU A 171 -12.06 -43.57 -38.05
C GLU A 171 -11.41 -44.73 -37.28
N HIS A 172 -11.30 -44.63 -35.95
CA HIS A 172 -10.76 -45.70 -35.11
C HIS A 172 -11.66 -46.95 -35.11
N ARG A 173 -12.99 -46.78 -35.04
CA ARG A 173 -13.92 -47.92 -35.14
C ARG A 173 -13.80 -48.63 -36.48
N ALA A 174 -13.76 -47.87 -37.59
CA ALA A 174 -13.57 -48.43 -38.92
C ALA A 174 -12.23 -49.18 -39.07
N ALA A 175 -11.15 -48.65 -38.49
CA ALA A 175 -9.84 -49.31 -38.48
C ALA A 175 -9.86 -50.64 -37.72
N ILE A 176 -10.51 -50.69 -36.55
CA ILE A 176 -10.68 -51.91 -35.75
C ILE A 176 -11.50 -52.96 -36.50
N GLU A 177 -12.59 -52.55 -37.16
CA GLU A 177 -13.44 -53.46 -37.97
C GLU A 177 -12.68 -54.05 -39.16
N TYR A 178 -11.84 -53.24 -39.83
CA TYR A 178 -10.97 -53.70 -40.92
C TYR A 178 -9.91 -54.71 -40.44
N GLN A 179 -9.38 -54.51 -39.23
CA GLN A 179 -8.39 -55.39 -38.60
C GLN A 179 -9.01 -56.71 -38.11
N GLN A 180 -10.29 -56.72 -37.74
CA GLN A 180 -11.01 -57.95 -37.39
C GLN A 180 -11.39 -58.82 -38.60
N GLN A 181 -11.59 -58.22 -39.79
CA GLN A 181 -11.83 -58.98 -41.03
C GLN A 181 -10.54 -59.55 -41.65
N GLY A 182 -9.37 -58.95 -41.40
CA GLY A 182 -8.06 -59.47 -41.80
C GLY A 182 -7.40 -60.25 -40.66
N GLY A 183 -7.78 -61.52 -40.45
CA GLY A 183 -7.36 -62.33 -39.30
C GLY A 183 -5.85 -62.30 -38.98
N LEU A 184 -5.46 -61.51 -37.98
CA LEU A 184 -4.22 -61.63 -37.22
C LEU A 184 -4.52 -61.26 -35.75
N GLU A 185 -3.96 -62.07 -34.84
CA GLU A 185 -4.29 -62.17 -33.42
C GLU A 185 -4.32 -60.85 -32.63
N ALA A 186 -5.33 -60.72 -31.77
CA ALA A 186 -5.55 -59.60 -30.87
C ALA A 186 -4.56 -59.60 -29.68
N LYS A 187 -3.88 -58.47 -29.43
CA LYS A 187 -3.34 -58.11 -28.11
C LYS A 187 -4.21 -57.02 -27.48
N PRO A 188 -4.51 -57.11 -26.17
CA PRO A 188 -5.46 -56.21 -25.53
C PRO A 188 -4.81 -54.85 -25.20
N VAL A 189 -5.40 -53.78 -25.74
CA VAL A 189 -5.73 -52.52 -25.06
C VAL A 189 -4.66 -51.96 -24.09
N GLU A 190 -3.59 -51.38 -24.64
CA GLU A 190 -2.80 -50.34 -23.94
C GLU A 190 -3.05 -48.92 -24.52
N HIS A 191 -3.77 -48.81 -25.64
CA HIS A 191 -3.98 -47.53 -26.33
C HIS A 191 -4.96 -46.56 -25.64
N HIS A 192 -5.79 -47.01 -24.68
CA HIS A 192 -6.71 -46.08 -24.00
C HIS A 192 -5.99 -45.01 -23.15
N GLN A 193 -4.78 -45.31 -22.67
CA GLN A 193 -3.99 -44.36 -21.86
C GLN A 193 -3.32 -43.28 -22.73
N GLN A 194 -2.85 -43.64 -23.94
CA GLN A 194 -2.24 -42.68 -24.89
C GLN A 194 -3.25 -41.69 -25.48
N VAL A 195 -4.53 -42.09 -25.60
CA VAL A 195 -5.58 -41.23 -26.15
C VAL A 195 -5.90 -40.04 -25.25
N LEU A 196 -5.67 -40.15 -23.95
CA LEU A 196 -5.83 -39.03 -23.01
C LEU A 196 -4.63 -38.08 -23.00
N ASP A 197 -3.44 -38.54 -23.36
CA ASP A 197 -2.22 -37.71 -23.40
C ASP A 197 -2.07 -36.89 -24.70
N GLU A 198 -2.74 -37.29 -25.80
CA GLU A 198 -2.76 -36.54 -27.08
C GLU A 198 -3.79 -35.40 -27.10
N PHE A 199 -4.72 -35.35 -26.14
CA PHE A 199 -5.70 -34.28 -26.00
C PHE A 199 -5.52 -33.60 -24.64
N PRO A 200 -4.62 -32.60 -24.54
CA PRO A 200 -4.63 -31.72 -23.38
C PRO A 200 -5.97 -31.00 -23.41
N PHE A 201 -6.84 -31.31 -22.46
CA PHE A 201 -7.98 -30.46 -22.17
C PHE A 201 -7.40 -29.11 -21.72
N TYR A 202 -7.30 -28.14 -22.64
CA TYR A 202 -6.94 -26.76 -22.34
C TYR A 202 -8.14 -26.05 -21.68
N GLY A 203 -8.69 -26.69 -20.64
CA GLY A 203 -9.34 -25.97 -19.56
C GLY A 203 -8.28 -25.26 -18.77
N GLU A 204 -7.70 -24.20 -19.34
CA GLU A 204 -7.09 -23.14 -18.54
C GLU A 204 -8.10 -22.79 -17.43
N PRO A 205 -7.69 -22.78 -16.14
CA PRO A 205 -8.45 -22.11 -15.11
C PRO A 205 -8.28 -20.60 -15.32
N SER A 206 -8.62 -20.11 -16.51
CA SER A 206 -8.63 -18.68 -16.77
C SER A 206 -9.82 -18.16 -15.99
N SER A 207 -9.53 -17.70 -14.78
CA SER A 207 -9.97 -16.38 -14.34
C SER A 207 -11.30 -16.00 -14.97
N VAL A 208 -12.34 -16.75 -14.60
CA VAL A 208 -13.68 -16.20 -14.61
C VAL A 208 -13.55 -15.05 -13.64
N LEU A 209 -13.30 -13.85 -14.18
CA LEU A 209 -13.42 -12.61 -13.46
C LEU A 209 -14.79 -12.72 -12.80
N GLN A 210 -14.76 -13.08 -11.51
CA GLN A 210 -15.89 -12.98 -10.63
C GLN A 210 -16.46 -11.62 -10.95
N LEU A 211 -17.71 -11.58 -11.41
CA LEU A 211 -18.56 -10.47 -11.04
C LEU A 211 -18.32 -10.33 -9.54
N ALA A 212 -17.58 -9.30 -9.14
CA ALA A 212 -17.47 -8.96 -7.75
C ALA A 212 -18.90 -8.83 -7.28
N THR A 213 -19.39 -9.85 -6.58
CA THR A 213 -20.61 -9.78 -5.81
C THR A 213 -20.37 -8.58 -4.92
N ILE A 214 -21.04 -7.48 -5.22
CA ILE A 214 -20.90 -6.23 -4.47
C ILE A 214 -21.13 -6.63 -3.01
N PRO A 215 -20.13 -6.53 -2.13
CA PRO A 215 -20.40 -6.63 -0.71
C PRO A 215 -21.26 -5.40 -0.42
N GLN A 216 -22.54 -5.63 -0.12
CA GLN A 216 -23.35 -4.60 0.50
C GLN A 216 -22.61 -4.16 1.77
N GLN A 217 -22.39 -2.85 1.86
CA GLN A 217 -21.74 -2.13 2.96
C GLN A 217 -20.20 -2.06 2.92
N PHE A 218 -19.66 -1.05 2.24
CA PHE A 218 -18.46 -0.37 2.74
C PHE A 218 -18.62 1.14 2.68
N SER A 219 -18.49 1.75 3.85
CA SER A 219 -18.10 3.14 4.06
C SER A 219 -16.87 3.47 3.22
N TYR A 220 -16.96 4.51 2.39
CA TYR A 220 -15.86 4.98 1.56
C TYR A 220 -14.63 5.35 2.41
N GLN A 221 -13.58 4.52 2.37
CA GLN A 221 -12.21 4.96 2.68
C GLN A 221 -11.45 5.08 1.36
N LEU A 222 -11.13 6.31 0.98
CA LEU A 222 -10.26 6.60 -0.16
C LEU A 222 -8.84 6.12 0.16
N GLN A 223 -8.40 5.02 -0.46
CA GLN A 223 -6.97 4.71 -0.58
C GLN A 223 -6.39 5.48 -1.76
N LEU A 224 -5.37 6.30 -1.48
CA LEU A 224 -4.51 6.92 -2.49
C LEU A 224 -3.81 5.82 -3.30
N ALA A 225 -4.24 5.63 -4.55
CA ALA A 225 -3.55 4.74 -5.48
C ALA A 225 -2.19 5.33 -5.85
N GLN A 226 -1.11 4.64 -5.51
CA GLN A 226 0.22 4.91 -6.08
C GLN A 226 0.25 4.41 -7.53
N PRO A 227 0.86 5.15 -8.47
CA PRO A 227 0.99 4.69 -9.85
C PRO A 227 2.09 3.63 -9.96
N ASN A 228 1.73 2.45 -10.47
CA ASN A 228 2.68 1.41 -10.86
C ASN A 228 3.52 1.91 -12.05
N LEU A 229 4.81 2.16 -11.82
CA LEU A 229 5.83 2.17 -12.87
C LEU A 229 6.40 0.76 -12.99
N GLN A 230 5.98 0.03 -14.00
CA GLN A 230 6.71 -1.12 -14.53
C GLN A 230 6.87 -0.91 -16.04
N ASP A 231 7.88 -0.14 -16.41
CA ASP A 231 8.54 -0.29 -17.70
C ASP A 231 9.55 -1.42 -17.57
N SER A 232 9.35 -2.49 -18.32
CA SER A 232 10.36 -3.51 -18.57
C SER A 232 10.44 -3.73 -20.06
N ASN A 233 11.58 -3.37 -20.65
CA ASN A 233 12.21 -4.07 -21.76
C ASN A 233 13.69 -3.66 -21.84
N VAL A 234 14.56 -4.58 -21.40
CA VAL A 234 15.92 -4.79 -21.91
C VAL A 234 15.91 -6.16 -22.57
#